data_AF-A0A5K3FN31-F1
#
_entry.id   AF-A0A5K3FN31-F1
#
_cell.length_a   1.000
_cell.length_b   1.000
_cell.length_c   1.000
_cell.angle_alpha   90.00
_cell.angle_beta   90.00
_cell.angle_gamma   90.00
#
_symmetry.space_group_name_H-M   'P 1'
#
loop_
_entity.id
_entity.type
_entity.pdbx_description
1 polymer ?
#
loop_
_entity_poly.entity_id
_entity_poly.type
_entity_poly.pdbx_seq_one_letter_code
_entity_poly.pdbx_strand_id
1 'polypeptide(L)'
;CFQEYLTNSGGRTGGWKDFSHQTFLKIRRRYVRQNSTTSDEKSDNTVSEDVREQFYHEVMSTLGLKSIGVVASHEEWFTKLAQLEAASKRALRDRRLRQAETQSARRSSCGGDASPKPRLKSAPPTNRQQQRALLDAWREAREREAAHKLEEERRAKDEEQRLVARRRSKRNEALKAKLARFRQKREQAMSSARLAQNETFCYDFQQATKPCLSQVDKDRIRERTNHLLQVKMERKAAKSRAQEEQEMRITRTTSMLAVQVERDPHRATGPTEIWKIRIQALEDEKKKPSSKPIVAAVASNRRQRAIPEWRRRVSLV
;
A
#
# COMPACT_ATOMS: atom_id res chain seq x y z
N CYS A 1 -8.44 -34.51 -50.07
CA CYS A 1 -7.06 -34.42 -49.51
C CYS A 1 -7.05 -33.87 -48.07
N PHE A 2 -6.02 -34.15 -47.24
CA PHE A 2 -5.96 -33.63 -45.84
C PHE A 2 -6.00 -32.10 -45.77
N GLN A 3 -5.28 -31.42 -46.66
CA GLN A 3 -5.25 -29.96 -46.73
C GLN A 3 -6.61 -29.37 -47.11
N GLU A 4 -7.27 -29.99 -48.09
CA GLU A 4 -8.62 -29.64 -48.55
C GLU A 4 -9.68 -29.87 -47.47
N TYR A 5 -9.52 -30.93 -46.67
CA TYR A 5 -10.38 -31.17 -45.52
C TYR A 5 -10.25 -30.04 -44.48
N LEU A 6 -9.03 -29.59 -44.18
CA LEU A 6 -8.78 -28.47 -43.26
C LEU A 6 -9.35 -27.14 -43.78
N THR A 7 -9.18 -26.84 -45.07
CA THR A 7 -9.70 -25.59 -45.65
C THR A 7 -11.23 -25.57 -45.64
N ASN A 8 -11.88 -26.70 -45.91
CA ASN A 8 -13.34 -26.76 -46.03
C ASN A 8 -14.04 -26.83 -44.66
N SER A 9 -13.35 -27.27 -43.60
CA SER A 9 -13.94 -27.47 -42.27
C SER A 9 -13.61 -26.37 -41.25
N GLY A 10 -13.06 -25.24 -41.69
CA GLY A 10 -12.75 -24.12 -40.79
C GLY A 10 -11.44 -24.30 -40.00
N GLY A 11 -10.46 -24.97 -40.59
CA GLY A 11 -9.09 -25.06 -40.08
C GLY A 11 -8.89 -26.09 -38.97
N ARG A 12 -7.90 -25.84 -38.10
CA ARG A 12 -7.50 -26.80 -37.04
C ARG A 12 -8.50 -26.92 -35.89
N THR A 13 -9.48 -26.02 -35.82
CA THR A 13 -10.47 -26.00 -34.74
C THR A 13 -11.87 -26.39 -35.20
N GLY A 14 -12.07 -26.73 -36.48
CA GLY A 14 -13.39 -27.13 -36.99
C GLY A 14 -14.40 -25.99 -37.04
N GLY A 15 -13.92 -24.74 -37.15
CA GLY A 15 -14.76 -23.55 -37.04
C GLY A 15 -15.16 -23.17 -35.60
N TRP A 16 -14.74 -23.94 -34.59
CA TRP A 16 -14.94 -23.56 -33.18
C TRP A 16 -13.91 -22.51 -32.74
N LYS A 17 -14.32 -21.65 -31.80
CA LYS A 17 -13.40 -20.73 -31.12
C LYS A 17 -12.39 -21.53 -30.30
N ASP A 18 -11.16 -21.03 -30.19
CA ASP A 18 -10.06 -21.70 -29.47
C ASP A 18 -10.45 -22.15 -28.06
N PHE A 19 -11.15 -21.31 -27.31
CA PHE A 19 -11.62 -21.64 -25.97
C PHE A 19 -12.58 -22.85 -25.96
N SER A 20 -13.56 -22.85 -26.87
CA SER A 20 -14.56 -23.91 -26.98
C SER A 20 -13.90 -25.23 -27.42
N HIS A 21 -13.03 -25.16 -28.42
CA HIS A 21 -12.29 -26.32 -28.93
C HIS A 21 -11.37 -26.92 -27.84
N GLN A 22 -10.63 -26.08 -27.11
CA GLN A 22 -9.76 -26.55 -26.02
C GLN A 22 -10.55 -27.20 -24.87
N THR A 23 -11.71 -26.65 -24.54
CA THR A 23 -12.58 -27.20 -23.49
C THR A 23 -13.15 -28.55 -23.91
N PHE A 24 -13.62 -28.67 -25.15
CA PHE A 24 -14.02 -29.97 -25.74
C PHE A 24 -12.91 -31.01 -25.65
N LEU A 25 -11.68 -30.68 -26.07
CA LEU A 25 -10.55 -31.60 -26.00
C LEU A 25 -10.18 -32.02 -24.57
N LYS A 26 -10.39 -31.15 -23.58
CA LYS A 26 -10.18 -31.48 -22.16
C LYS A 26 -11.21 -32.48 -21.67
N ILE A 27 -12.49 -32.25 -21.99
CA ILE A 27 -13.58 -33.15 -21.60
C ILE A 27 -13.40 -34.51 -22.28
N ARG A 28 -13.20 -34.53 -23.61
CA ARG A 28 -12.99 -35.75 -24.39
C ARG A 28 -11.88 -36.63 -23.84
N ARG A 29 -10.74 -36.03 -23.44
CA ARG A 29 -9.61 -36.78 -22.85
C ARG A 29 -9.97 -37.50 -21.55
N ARG A 30 -10.93 -37.00 -20.78
CA ARG A 30 -11.40 -37.68 -19.56
C ARG A 30 -12.20 -38.93 -19.91
N TYR A 31 -13.16 -38.79 -20.83
CA TYR A 31 -14.01 -39.89 -21.27
C TYR A 31 -13.23 -40.99 -22.00
N VAL A 32 -12.26 -40.63 -22.84
CA VAL A 32 -11.39 -41.61 -23.50
C VAL A 32 -10.52 -42.37 -22.49
N ARG A 33 -10.05 -41.72 -21.42
CA ARG A 33 -9.23 -42.36 -20.37
C ARG A 33 -10.04 -43.26 -19.43
N GLN A 34 -11.28 -42.88 -19.12
CA GLN A 34 -12.17 -43.68 -18.29
C GLN A 34 -12.57 -45.01 -18.95
N ASN A 35 -12.58 -45.05 -20.27
CA ASN A 35 -12.90 -46.26 -21.04
C ASN A 35 -11.68 -47.18 -21.24
N SER A 36 -10.45 -46.73 -20.98
CA SER A 36 -9.24 -47.54 -21.18
C SER A 36 -8.85 -48.38 -19.96
N THR A 37 -9.59 -48.29 -18.86
CA THR A 37 -9.36 -49.07 -17.63
C THR A 37 -10.03 -50.44 -17.66
N THR A 38 -10.89 -50.71 -18.64
CA THR A 38 -11.45 -52.05 -18.92
C THR A 38 -10.54 -52.76 -19.93
N SER A 39 -10.19 -53.99 -19.61
CA SER A 39 -8.99 -54.73 -20.02
C SER A 39 -9.00 -55.31 -21.44
N ASP A 40 -9.12 -54.49 -22.49
CA ASP A 40 -8.90 -54.97 -23.86
C ASP A 40 -7.85 -54.16 -24.62
N GLU A 41 -6.85 -54.88 -25.11
CA GLU A 41 -5.74 -54.36 -25.90
C GLU A 41 -6.24 -53.80 -27.24
N LYS A 42 -5.81 -52.56 -27.53
CA LYS A 42 -6.18 -51.69 -28.68
C LYS A 42 -7.44 -50.86 -28.43
N SER A 43 -7.39 -49.97 -27.45
CA SER A 43 -8.35 -48.87 -27.38
C SER A 43 -8.22 -47.99 -28.62
N ASP A 44 -9.25 -48.05 -29.46
CA ASP A 44 -9.48 -47.04 -30.48
C ASP A 44 -9.60 -45.67 -29.77
N ASN A 45 -9.03 -44.62 -30.35
CA ASN A 45 -8.96 -43.29 -29.71
C ASN A 45 -10.31 -42.54 -29.83
N THR A 46 -11.39 -43.27 -29.60
CA THR A 46 -12.80 -42.88 -29.77
C THR A 46 -13.51 -42.92 -28.41
N VAL A 47 -14.57 -42.13 -28.27
CA VAL A 47 -15.43 -42.17 -27.08
C VAL A 47 -16.33 -43.40 -27.22
N SER A 48 -16.38 -44.25 -26.18
CA SER A 48 -17.22 -45.47 -26.18
C SER A 48 -18.69 -45.09 -26.38
N GLU A 49 -19.42 -45.96 -27.06
CA GLU A 49 -20.86 -45.81 -27.33
C GLU A 49 -21.66 -45.60 -26.05
N ASP A 50 -21.38 -46.40 -25.02
CA ASP A 50 -22.11 -46.40 -23.75
C ASP A 50 -22.00 -45.08 -22.97
N VAL A 51 -20.93 -44.33 -23.18
CA VAL A 51 -20.63 -43.07 -22.44
C VAL A 51 -20.74 -41.85 -23.36
N ARG A 52 -21.11 -42.05 -24.63
CA ARG A 52 -21.13 -41.01 -25.67
C ARG A 52 -22.17 -39.93 -25.36
N GLU A 53 -23.36 -40.33 -24.93
CA GLU A 53 -24.43 -39.39 -24.59
C GLU A 53 -24.04 -38.52 -23.39
N GLN A 54 -23.46 -39.11 -22.34
CA GLN A 54 -22.98 -38.40 -21.16
C GLN A 54 -21.87 -37.40 -21.53
N PHE A 55 -20.94 -37.81 -22.39
CA PHE A 55 -19.91 -36.94 -22.95
C PHE A 55 -20.53 -35.74 -23.69
N TYR A 56 -21.50 -35.96 -24.56
CA TYR A 56 -22.16 -34.88 -25.31
C TYR A 56 -22.92 -33.92 -24.39
N HIS A 57 -23.64 -34.44 -23.40
CA HIS A 57 -24.33 -33.63 -22.40
C HIS A 57 -23.37 -32.76 -21.60
N GLU A 58 -22.22 -33.31 -21.19
CA GLU A 58 -21.23 -32.55 -20.44
C GLU A 58 -20.59 -31.44 -21.29
N VAL A 59 -20.23 -31.73 -22.53
CA VAL A 59 -19.68 -30.71 -23.45
C VAL A 59 -20.72 -29.62 -23.73
N MET A 60 -21.98 -30.00 -23.98
CA MET A 60 -23.06 -29.05 -24.24
C MET A 60 -23.27 -28.11 -23.04
N SER A 61 -23.35 -28.67 -21.83
CA SER A 61 -23.56 -27.93 -20.59
C SER A 61 -22.39 -26.97 -20.28
N THR A 62 -21.16 -27.46 -20.40
CA THR A 62 -19.95 -26.67 -20.10
C THR A 62 -19.70 -25.53 -21.08
N LEU A 63 -20.09 -25.71 -22.35
CA LEU A 63 -19.92 -24.70 -23.41
C LEU A 63 -21.15 -23.83 -23.64
N GLY A 64 -22.27 -24.09 -22.96
CA GLY A 64 -23.53 -23.39 -23.16
C GLY A 64 -24.06 -23.52 -24.59
N LEU A 65 -23.89 -24.69 -25.21
CA LEU A 65 -24.33 -24.94 -26.58
C LEU A 65 -25.84 -25.21 -26.63
N LYS A 66 -26.47 -24.81 -27.74
CA LYS A 66 -27.93 -24.91 -27.91
C LYS A 66 -28.43 -26.31 -28.28
N SER A 67 -27.54 -27.20 -28.76
CA SER A 67 -27.92 -28.53 -29.23
C SER A 67 -26.77 -29.52 -29.13
N ILE A 68 -27.10 -30.75 -28.77
CA ILE A 68 -26.21 -31.92 -28.77
C ILE A 68 -25.68 -32.20 -30.18
N GLY A 69 -26.49 -31.95 -31.22
CA GLY A 69 -26.08 -32.15 -32.62
C GLY A 69 -24.87 -31.31 -33.04
N VAL A 70 -24.66 -30.15 -32.41
CA VAL A 70 -23.47 -29.32 -32.65
C VAL A 70 -22.21 -29.98 -32.07
N VAL A 71 -22.35 -30.67 -30.94
CA VAL A 71 -21.24 -31.43 -30.33
C VAL A 71 -20.95 -32.71 -31.13
N ALA A 72 -22.00 -33.41 -31.55
CA ALA A 72 -21.88 -34.65 -32.33
C ALA A 72 -21.19 -34.41 -33.68
N SER A 73 -21.63 -33.41 -34.45
CA SER A 73 -20.98 -33.01 -35.71
C SER A 73 -19.51 -32.61 -35.53
N HIS A 74 -19.17 -31.97 -34.40
CA HIS A 74 -17.80 -31.61 -34.07
C HIS A 74 -16.94 -32.83 -33.67
N GLU A 75 -17.51 -33.82 -32.99
CA GLU A 75 -16.83 -35.10 -32.70
C GLU A 75 -16.60 -35.92 -33.98
N GLU A 76 -17.57 -35.96 -34.89
CA GLU A 76 -17.40 -36.58 -36.22
C GLU A 76 -16.28 -35.91 -37.00
N TRP A 77 -16.28 -34.58 -37.04
CA TRP A 77 -15.23 -33.80 -37.67
C TRP A 77 -13.86 -34.11 -37.05
N PHE A 78 -13.77 -34.15 -35.72
CA PHE A 78 -12.53 -34.40 -35.00
C PHE A 78 -12.00 -35.81 -35.25
N THR A 79 -12.88 -36.81 -35.26
CA THR A 79 -12.55 -38.20 -35.53
C THR A 79 -11.99 -38.36 -36.95
N LYS A 80 -12.65 -37.76 -37.93
CA LYS A 80 -12.19 -37.74 -39.33
C LYS A 80 -10.87 -36.97 -39.49
N LEU A 81 -10.68 -35.87 -38.77
CA LEU A 81 -9.40 -35.14 -38.74
C LEU A 81 -8.27 -36.04 -38.22
N ALA A 82 -8.50 -36.74 -37.10
CA ALA A 82 -7.51 -37.62 -36.49
C ALA A 82 -7.12 -38.78 -37.42
N GLN A 83 -8.10 -39.37 -38.12
CA GLN A 83 -7.87 -40.42 -39.11
C GLN A 83 -6.99 -39.93 -40.28
N LEU A 84 -7.28 -38.74 -40.82
CA LEU A 84 -6.51 -38.16 -41.91
C LEU A 84 -5.09 -37.76 -41.46
N GLU A 85 -4.93 -37.23 -40.25
CA GLU A 85 -3.60 -36.96 -39.69
C GLU A 85 -2.79 -38.25 -39.52
N ALA A 86 -3.41 -39.33 -39.04
CA ALA A 86 -2.76 -40.62 -38.89
C ALA A 86 -2.38 -41.24 -40.25
N ALA A 87 -3.25 -41.11 -41.27
CA ALA A 87 -2.96 -41.54 -42.64
C ALA A 87 -1.80 -40.73 -43.26
N SER A 88 -1.79 -39.40 -43.08
CA SER A 88 -0.71 -38.52 -43.55
C SER A 88 0.63 -38.87 -42.89
N LYS A 89 0.64 -39.07 -41.57
CA LYS A 89 1.85 -39.49 -40.83
C LYS A 89 2.33 -40.87 -41.26
N ARG A 90 1.43 -41.81 -41.55
CA ARG A 90 1.78 -43.13 -42.13
C ARG A 90 2.42 -42.99 -43.50
N ALA A 91 1.80 -42.27 -44.43
CA ALA A 91 2.34 -42.03 -45.76
C ALA A 91 3.73 -41.37 -45.73
N LEU A 92 3.96 -40.41 -44.81
CA LEU A 92 5.28 -39.79 -44.63
C LEU A 92 6.33 -40.78 -44.09
N ARG A 93 5.96 -41.66 -43.16
CA ARG A 93 6.85 -42.72 -42.67
C ARG A 93 7.18 -43.71 -43.78
N ASP A 94 6.18 -44.17 -44.52
CA ASP A 94 6.37 -45.11 -45.63
C ASP A 94 7.25 -44.51 -46.72
N ARG A 95 7.06 -43.23 -47.04
CA ARG A 95 7.94 -42.50 -47.97
C ARG A 95 9.39 -42.47 -47.47
N ARG A 96 9.62 -42.19 -46.19
CA ARG A 96 10.97 -42.16 -45.59
C ARG A 96 11.62 -43.54 -45.60
N LEU A 97 10.85 -44.58 -45.28
CA LEU A 97 11.32 -45.97 -45.34
C LEU A 97 11.73 -46.36 -46.76
N ARG A 98 10.88 -46.10 -47.76
CA ARG A 98 11.22 -46.32 -49.18
C ARG A 98 12.43 -45.53 -49.65
N GLN A 99 12.61 -44.30 -49.16
CA GLN A 99 13.81 -43.50 -49.44
C GLN A 99 15.06 -44.09 -48.79
N ALA A 100 14.97 -44.62 -47.58
CA ALA A 100 16.09 -45.30 -46.92
C ALA A 100 16.45 -46.62 -47.62
N GLU A 101 15.45 -47.41 -48.01
CA GLU A 101 15.64 -48.67 -48.76
C GLU A 101 16.28 -48.42 -50.13
N THR A 102 15.82 -47.41 -50.87
CA THR A 102 16.42 -47.05 -52.18
C THR A 102 17.85 -46.50 -52.05
N GLN A 103 18.16 -45.74 -50.99
CA GLN A 103 19.53 -45.30 -50.71
C GLN A 103 20.45 -46.45 -50.29
N SER A 104 19.93 -47.41 -49.51
CA SER A 104 20.65 -48.63 -49.12
C SER A 104 20.92 -49.52 -50.35
N ALA A 105 19.92 -49.73 -51.20
CA ALA A 105 20.06 -50.48 -52.45
C ALA A 105 21.06 -49.84 -53.42
N ARG A 106 21.07 -48.50 -53.55
CA ARG A 106 22.08 -47.77 -54.35
C ARG A 106 23.50 -47.91 -53.80
N ARG A 107 23.67 -47.93 -52.47
CA ARG A 107 24.98 -48.16 -51.84
C ARG A 107 25.46 -49.60 -51.97
N SER A 108 24.54 -50.57 -51.96
CA SER A 108 24.85 -51.98 -52.20
C SER A 108 25.19 -52.24 -53.67
N SER A 109 24.62 -51.49 -54.60
CA SER A 109 24.84 -51.61 -56.05
C SER A 109 26.18 -51.01 -56.54
N CYS A 110 26.85 -50.17 -55.75
CA CYS A 110 28.18 -49.62 -56.08
C CYS A 110 29.34 -50.38 -55.38
N GLY A 111 29.08 -51.59 -54.89
CA GLY A 111 30.05 -52.44 -54.19
C GLY A 111 30.71 -53.53 -55.03
N GLY A 112 30.73 -53.39 -56.36
CA GLY A 112 31.26 -54.42 -57.25
C GLY A 112 31.84 -53.84 -58.53
N ASP A 113 32.99 -53.18 -58.44
CA ASP A 113 33.88 -53.10 -59.59
C ASP A 113 35.34 -53.19 -59.15
N ALA A 114 36.03 -54.16 -59.75
CA ALA A 114 37.36 -54.60 -59.38
C ALA A 114 38.45 -53.70 -59.96
N SER A 115 39.51 -53.46 -59.19
CA SER A 115 40.85 -53.18 -59.73
C SER A 115 41.92 -53.44 -58.67
N PRO A 116 42.82 -54.41 -58.85
CA PRO A 116 43.95 -54.61 -57.96
C PRO A 116 44.97 -53.47 -58.18
N LYS A 117 45.03 -52.53 -57.24
CA LYS A 117 46.04 -51.45 -57.27
C LYS A 117 47.45 -52.04 -57.11
N PRO A 118 48.45 -51.57 -57.88
CA PRO A 118 49.82 -52.03 -57.74
C PRO A 118 50.35 -51.61 -56.36
N ARG A 119 51.00 -52.56 -55.66
CA ARG A 119 51.68 -52.33 -54.38
C ARG A 119 52.77 -51.27 -54.56
N LEU A 120 52.45 -50.03 -54.21
CA LEU A 120 53.44 -48.99 -53.97
C LEU A 120 54.29 -49.40 -52.77
N LYS A 121 55.61 -49.38 -52.97
CA LYS A 121 56.63 -49.69 -51.97
C LYS A 121 56.35 -48.87 -50.70
N SER A 122 56.22 -49.56 -49.57
CA SER A 122 55.88 -48.97 -48.28
C SER A 122 56.92 -47.94 -47.87
N ALA A 123 56.47 -46.72 -47.58
CA ALA A 123 57.26 -45.72 -46.87
C ALA A 123 57.75 -46.27 -45.51
N PRO A 124 58.87 -45.75 -44.96
CA PRO A 124 59.46 -46.24 -43.72
C PRO A 124 58.42 -46.29 -42.58
N PRO A 125 58.44 -47.32 -41.72
CA PRO A 125 57.42 -47.55 -40.68
C PRO A 125 57.23 -46.36 -39.72
N THR A 126 58.27 -45.56 -39.50
CA THR A 126 58.27 -44.34 -38.69
C THR A 126 57.39 -43.22 -39.28
N ASN A 127 57.39 -43.01 -40.59
CA ASN A 127 56.58 -41.96 -41.23
C ASN A 127 55.08 -42.32 -41.21
N ARG A 128 54.76 -43.61 -41.30
CA ARG A 128 53.37 -44.12 -41.21
C ARG A 128 52.80 -43.98 -39.79
N GLN A 129 53.62 -44.13 -38.75
CA GLN A 129 53.20 -43.92 -37.36
C GLN A 129 52.97 -42.45 -37.06
N GLN A 130 53.84 -41.55 -37.53
CA GLN A 130 53.65 -40.11 -37.36
C GLN A 130 52.40 -39.59 -38.08
N GLN A 131 52.13 -40.06 -39.30
CA GLN A 131 50.90 -39.71 -40.02
C GLN A 131 49.63 -40.22 -39.31
N ARG A 132 49.68 -41.40 -38.70
CA ARG A 132 48.56 -41.93 -37.89
C ARG A 132 48.34 -41.09 -36.63
N ALA A 133 49.41 -40.75 -35.91
CA ALA A 133 49.32 -39.90 -34.72
C ALA A 133 48.74 -38.51 -35.03
N LEU A 134 49.09 -37.92 -36.17
CA LEU A 134 48.50 -36.65 -36.63
C LEU A 134 47.01 -36.77 -36.94
N LEU A 135 46.58 -37.86 -37.57
CA LEU A 135 45.15 -38.11 -37.86
C LEU A 135 44.35 -38.41 -36.60
N ASP A 136 44.95 -39.07 -35.61
CA ASP A 136 44.32 -39.36 -34.33
C ASP A 136 44.21 -38.08 -33.49
N ALA A 137 45.27 -37.27 -33.41
CA ALA A 137 45.23 -35.95 -32.78
C ALA A 137 44.20 -35.01 -33.44
N TRP A 138 44.06 -35.05 -34.77
CA TRP A 138 43.04 -34.29 -35.48
C TRP A 138 41.62 -34.78 -35.17
N ARG A 139 41.42 -36.10 -35.09
CA ARG A 139 40.12 -36.69 -34.72
C ARG A 139 39.74 -36.34 -33.28
N GLU A 140 40.67 -36.44 -32.35
CA GLU A 140 40.44 -36.05 -30.96
C GLU A 140 40.18 -34.55 -30.81
N ALA A 141 40.87 -33.70 -31.58
CA ALA A 141 40.61 -32.26 -31.58
C ALA A 141 39.19 -31.95 -32.09
N ARG A 142 38.76 -32.62 -33.17
CA ARG A 142 37.38 -32.52 -33.67
C ARG A 142 36.35 -33.01 -32.68
N GLU A 143 36.62 -34.11 -31.99
CA GLU A 143 35.73 -34.65 -30.96
C GLU A 143 35.62 -33.72 -29.76
N ARG A 144 36.74 -33.13 -29.30
CA ARG A 144 36.76 -32.11 -28.24
C ARG A 144 35.98 -30.85 -28.63
N GLU A 145 36.14 -30.36 -29.86
CA GLU A 145 35.34 -29.22 -30.36
C GLU A 145 33.85 -29.54 -30.41
N ALA A 146 33.48 -30.75 -30.85
CA ALA A 146 32.08 -31.19 -30.89
C ALA A 146 31.49 -31.33 -29.48
N ALA A 147 32.25 -31.91 -28.55
CA ALA A 147 31.85 -32.01 -27.14
C ALA A 147 31.70 -30.63 -26.49
N HIS A 148 32.62 -29.70 -26.74
CA HIS A 148 32.54 -28.32 -26.24
C HIS A 148 31.30 -27.60 -26.77
N LYS A 149 31.01 -27.71 -28.07
CA LYS A 149 29.79 -27.11 -28.67
C LYS A 149 28.52 -27.70 -28.05
N LEU A 150 28.48 -29.00 -27.81
CA LEU A 150 27.34 -29.64 -27.17
C LEU A 150 27.16 -29.15 -25.72
N GLU A 151 28.26 -29.02 -24.96
CA GLU A 151 28.27 -28.46 -23.61
C GLU A 151 27.76 -27.01 -23.58
N GLU A 152 28.23 -26.16 -24.51
CA GLU A 152 27.76 -24.78 -24.66
C GLU A 152 26.27 -24.70 -25.00
N GLU A 153 25.78 -25.53 -25.92
CA GLU A 153 24.35 -25.61 -26.24
C GLU A 153 23.50 -26.04 -25.03
N ARG A 154 24.02 -26.95 -24.20
CA ARG A 154 23.34 -27.34 -22.95
C ARG A 154 23.29 -26.18 -21.96
N ARG A 155 24.40 -25.47 -21.78
CA ARG A 155 24.46 -24.28 -20.90
C ARG A 155 23.50 -23.19 -21.39
N ALA A 156 23.46 -22.93 -22.70
CA ALA A 156 22.54 -21.96 -23.29
C ALA A 156 21.06 -22.33 -23.05
N LYS A 157 20.71 -23.61 -23.22
CA LYS A 157 19.35 -24.11 -22.92
C LYS A 157 19.00 -23.99 -21.44
N ASP A 158 19.93 -24.28 -20.54
CA ASP A 158 19.71 -24.16 -19.10
C ASP A 158 19.54 -22.69 -18.67
N GLU A 159 20.32 -21.77 -19.26
CA GLU A 159 20.18 -20.33 -19.05
C GLU A 159 18.84 -19.80 -19.56
N GLU A 160 18.41 -20.24 -20.75
CA GLU A 160 17.11 -19.89 -21.31
C GLU A 160 15.97 -20.39 -20.40
N GLN A 161 16.04 -21.63 -19.93
CA GLN A 161 15.07 -22.18 -18.99
C GLN A 161 15.04 -21.40 -17.67
N ARG A 162 16.20 -21.00 -17.14
CA ARG A 162 16.28 -20.15 -15.93
C ARG A 162 15.63 -18.79 -16.15
N LEU A 163 15.85 -18.16 -17.31
CA LEU A 163 15.21 -16.89 -17.65
C LEU A 163 13.68 -17.02 -17.77
N VAL A 164 13.20 -18.07 -18.42
CA VAL A 164 11.76 -18.37 -18.53
C VAL A 164 11.15 -18.64 -17.16
N ALA A 165 11.82 -19.45 -16.33
CA ALA A 165 11.39 -19.74 -14.95
C ALA A 165 11.31 -18.46 -14.11
N ARG A 166 12.32 -17.57 -14.19
CA ARG A 166 12.33 -16.27 -13.51
C ARG A 166 11.19 -15.37 -13.97
N ARG A 167 10.90 -15.33 -15.28
CA ARG A 167 9.74 -14.58 -15.82
C ARG A 167 8.42 -15.15 -15.30
N ARG A 168 8.28 -16.48 -15.22
CA ARG A 168 7.09 -17.15 -14.68
C ARG A 168 6.92 -16.89 -13.18
N SER A 169 8.00 -16.95 -12.39
CA SER A 169 7.99 -16.60 -10.96
C SER A 169 7.53 -15.17 -10.74
N LYS A 170 8.10 -14.19 -11.45
CA LYS A 170 7.67 -12.77 -11.37
C LYS A 170 6.19 -12.58 -11.69
N ARG A 171 5.67 -13.27 -12.73
CA ARG A 171 4.23 -13.23 -13.06
C ARG A 171 3.37 -13.82 -11.94
N ASN A 172 3.79 -14.94 -11.37
CA ASN A 172 3.09 -15.59 -10.26
C ASN A 172 3.10 -14.71 -9.00
N GLU A 173 4.22 -14.07 -8.67
CA GLU A 173 4.33 -13.13 -7.55
C GLU A 173 3.43 -11.92 -7.75
N ALA A 174 3.40 -11.34 -8.96
CA ALA A 174 2.48 -10.24 -9.27
C ALA A 174 1.01 -10.64 -9.12
N LEU A 175 0.64 -11.86 -9.53
CA LEU A 175 -0.71 -12.39 -9.33
C LEU A 175 -1.03 -12.61 -7.85
N LYS A 176 -0.10 -13.18 -7.08
CA LYS A 176 -0.24 -13.33 -5.62
C LYS A 176 -0.43 -11.98 -4.93
N ALA A 177 0.34 -10.96 -5.31
CA ALA A 177 0.21 -9.60 -4.77
C ALA A 177 -1.17 -8.98 -5.08
N LYS A 178 -1.69 -9.17 -6.30
CA LYS A 178 -3.06 -8.73 -6.65
C LYS A 178 -4.12 -9.42 -5.81
N LEU A 179 -4.00 -10.74 -5.62
CA LEU A 179 -4.93 -11.51 -4.78
C LEU A 179 -4.85 -11.10 -3.30
N ALA A 180 -3.64 -10.85 -2.78
CA ALA A 180 -3.45 -10.37 -1.42
C ALA A 180 -4.14 -9.01 -1.20
N ARG A 181 -3.99 -8.06 -2.13
CA ARG A 181 -4.68 -6.76 -2.09
C ARG A 181 -6.20 -6.93 -2.11
N PHE A 182 -6.72 -7.83 -2.95
CA PHE A 182 -8.15 -8.09 -3.01
C PHE A 182 -8.68 -8.68 -1.70
N ARG A 183 -7.97 -9.67 -1.13
CA ARG A 183 -8.30 -10.26 0.18
C ARG A 183 -8.28 -9.21 1.29
N GLN A 184 -7.23 -8.39 1.34
CA GLN A 184 -7.10 -7.30 2.30
C GLN A 184 -8.25 -6.29 2.18
N LYS A 185 -8.59 -5.84 0.96
CA LYS A 185 -9.71 -4.92 0.74
C LYS A 185 -11.04 -5.52 1.18
N ARG A 186 -11.26 -6.80 0.87
CA ARG A 186 -12.47 -7.53 1.30
C ARG A 186 -12.53 -7.67 2.82
N GLU A 187 -11.42 -7.99 3.46
CA GLU A 187 -11.32 -8.10 4.92
C GLU A 187 -11.56 -6.75 5.60
N GLN A 188 -10.96 -5.66 5.08
CA GLN A 188 -11.22 -4.30 5.56
C GLN A 188 -12.71 -3.93 5.43
N ALA A 189 -13.34 -4.24 4.30
CA ALA A 189 -14.78 -3.98 4.10
C ALA A 189 -15.66 -4.79 5.06
N MET A 190 -15.29 -6.06 5.32
CA MET A 190 -16.00 -6.90 6.30
C MET A 190 -15.80 -6.38 7.72
N SER A 191 -14.59 -5.97 8.08
CA SER A 191 -14.28 -5.40 9.41
C SER A 191 -14.98 -4.06 9.62
N SER A 192 -15.02 -3.19 8.60
CA SER A 192 -15.76 -1.93 8.68
C SER A 192 -17.27 -2.18 8.80
N ALA A 193 -17.81 -3.16 8.06
CA ALA A 193 -19.22 -3.53 8.19
C ALA A 193 -19.56 -4.08 9.58
N ARG A 194 -18.68 -4.89 10.17
CA ARG A 194 -18.84 -5.39 11.55
C ARG A 194 -18.79 -4.27 12.58
N LEU A 195 -17.85 -3.33 12.44
CA LEU A 195 -17.77 -2.16 13.32
C LEU A 195 -19.04 -1.31 13.23
N ALA A 196 -19.51 -1.02 12.01
CA ALA A 196 -20.76 -0.30 11.81
C ALA A 196 -21.96 -1.03 12.42
N GLN A 197 -22.06 -2.35 12.25
CA GLN A 197 -23.11 -3.16 12.90
C GLN A 197 -23.04 -3.08 14.43
N ASN A 198 -21.84 -3.21 15.01
CA ASN A 198 -21.64 -3.09 16.45
C ASN A 198 -22.01 -1.69 16.95
N GLU A 199 -21.64 -0.64 16.23
CA GLU A 199 -22.01 0.75 16.58
C GLU A 199 -23.53 0.94 16.53
N THR A 200 -24.20 0.45 15.49
CA THR A 200 -25.68 0.50 15.41
C THR A 200 -26.32 -0.27 16.56
N PHE A 201 -25.82 -1.46 16.88
CA PHE A 201 -26.32 -2.26 17.99
C PHE A 201 -26.13 -1.55 19.33
N CYS A 202 -24.95 -0.99 19.59
CA CYS A 202 -24.68 -0.22 20.81
C CYS A 202 -25.56 1.02 20.91
N TYR A 203 -25.79 1.72 19.79
CA TYR A 203 -26.67 2.89 19.74
C TYR A 203 -28.13 2.52 20.04
N ASP A 204 -28.65 1.48 19.38
CA ASP A 204 -30.02 1.01 19.57
C ASP A 204 -30.23 0.49 21.00
N PHE A 205 -29.25 -0.23 21.54
CA PHE A 205 -29.26 -0.68 22.93
C PHE A 205 -29.28 0.50 23.91
N GLN A 206 -28.49 1.55 23.67
CA GLN A 206 -28.52 2.77 24.48
C GLN A 206 -29.84 3.52 24.35
N GLN A 207 -30.46 3.56 23.17
CA GLN A 207 -31.77 4.18 22.98
C GLN A 207 -32.88 3.40 23.69
N ALA A 208 -32.85 2.07 23.63
CA ALA A 208 -33.81 1.19 24.28
C ALA A 208 -33.69 1.22 25.82
N THR A 209 -32.47 1.37 26.34
CA THR A 209 -32.21 1.43 27.79
C THR A 209 -32.28 2.85 28.37
N LYS A 210 -32.27 3.89 27.53
CA LYS A 210 -32.47 5.27 27.98
C LYS A 210 -33.87 5.39 28.59
N PRO A 211 -33.98 5.76 29.87
CA PRO A 211 -35.28 6.10 30.44
C PRO A 211 -35.81 7.31 29.67
N CYS A 212 -36.90 7.11 28.91
CA CYS A 212 -37.54 8.18 28.19
C CYS A 212 -38.24 9.07 29.21
N LEU A 213 -37.58 10.15 29.62
CA LEU A 213 -38.24 11.22 30.36
C LEU A 213 -39.47 11.68 29.56
N SER A 214 -40.59 11.85 30.26
CA SER A 214 -41.78 12.45 29.68
C SER A 214 -41.41 13.81 29.09
N GLN A 215 -42.09 14.22 28.01
CA GLN A 215 -41.89 15.54 27.44
C GLN A 215 -42.08 16.64 28.49
N VAL A 216 -43.01 16.42 29.43
CA VAL A 216 -43.25 17.29 30.59
C VAL A 216 -42.01 17.42 31.49
N ASP A 217 -41.30 16.34 31.77
CA ASP A 217 -40.08 16.37 32.59
C ASP A 217 -38.94 17.10 31.88
N LYS A 218 -38.82 16.89 30.56
CA LYS A 218 -37.83 17.61 29.73
C LYS A 218 -38.07 19.11 29.75
N ASP A 219 -39.33 19.52 29.62
CA ASP A 219 -39.69 20.93 29.59
C ASP A 219 -39.55 21.57 30.99
N ARG A 220 -39.91 20.86 32.06
CA ARG A 220 -39.66 21.30 33.45
C ARG A 220 -38.16 21.48 33.74
N ILE A 221 -37.30 20.58 33.26
CA ILE A 221 -35.85 20.72 33.41
C ILE A 221 -35.34 21.93 32.62
N ARG A 222 -35.81 22.14 31.38
CA ARG A 222 -35.44 23.30 30.56
C ARG A 222 -35.84 24.61 31.23
N GLU A 223 -37.06 24.71 31.73
CA GLU A 223 -37.55 25.86 32.48
C GLU A 223 -36.70 26.14 33.71
N ARG A 224 -36.42 25.13 34.53
CA ARG A 224 -35.53 25.27 35.69
C ARG A 224 -34.14 25.77 35.31
N THR A 225 -33.60 25.27 34.20
CA THR A 225 -32.26 25.63 33.73
C THR A 225 -32.23 27.08 33.23
N ASN A 226 -33.25 27.47 32.46
CA ASN A 226 -33.41 28.84 31.98
C ASN A 226 -33.60 29.82 33.13
N HIS A 227 -34.42 29.46 34.12
CA HIS A 227 -34.61 30.27 35.33
C HIS A 227 -33.30 30.45 36.10
N LEU A 228 -32.52 29.38 36.29
CA LEU A 228 -31.20 29.47 36.95
C LEU A 228 -30.22 30.36 36.17
N LEU A 229 -30.24 30.31 34.84
CA LEU A 229 -29.44 31.18 33.99
C LEU A 229 -29.87 32.64 34.12
N GLN A 230 -31.18 32.89 34.09
CA GLN A 230 -31.73 34.24 34.24
C GLN A 230 -31.35 34.85 35.59
N VAL A 231 -31.52 34.11 36.69
CA VAL A 231 -31.09 34.55 38.03
C VAL A 231 -29.60 34.85 38.09
N LYS A 232 -28.75 34.06 37.42
CA LYS A 232 -27.31 34.35 37.34
C LYS A 232 -27.03 35.64 36.57
N MET A 233 -27.71 35.86 35.46
CA MET A 233 -27.58 37.08 34.64
C MET A 233 -28.03 38.31 35.42
N GLU A 234 -29.18 38.25 36.09
CA GLU A 234 -29.70 39.33 36.92
C GLU A 234 -28.76 39.65 38.09
N ARG A 235 -28.22 38.63 38.76
CA ARG A 235 -27.23 38.82 39.83
C ARG A 235 -25.95 39.48 39.32
N LYS A 236 -25.49 39.12 38.12
CA LYS A 236 -24.32 39.75 37.49
C LYS A 236 -24.62 41.21 37.13
N ALA A 237 -25.79 41.49 36.57
CA ALA A 237 -26.22 42.85 36.23
C ALA A 237 -26.41 43.72 37.49
N ALA A 238 -26.97 43.18 38.57
CA ALA A 238 -27.11 43.89 39.84
C ALA A 238 -25.74 44.22 40.46
N LYS A 239 -24.77 43.30 40.38
CA LYS A 239 -23.39 43.58 40.81
C LYS A 239 -22.74 44.68 39.98
N SER A 240 -22.90 44.68 38.66
CA SER A 240 -22.40 45.76 37.78
C SER A 240 -22.99 47.10 38.16
N ARG A 241 -24.33 47.17 38.32
CA ARG A 241 -25.01 48.40 38.74
C ARG A 241 -24.53 48.91 40.11
N ALA A 242 -24.33 48.01 41.08
CA ALA A 242 -23.80 48.40 42.39
C ALA A 242 -22.35 48.94 42.31
N GLN A 243 -21.53 48.37 41.42
CA GLN A 243 -20.16 48.87 41.17
C GLN A 243 -20.20 50.24 40.50
N GLU A 244 -21.01 50.41 39.47
CA GLU A 244 -21.21 51.70 38.78
C GLU A 244 -21.71 52.77 39.76
N GLU A 245 -22.69 52.47 40.61
CA GLU A 245 -23.15 53.40 41.65
C GLU A 245 -22.05 53.75 42.66
N GLN A 246 -21.25 52.76 43.07
CA GLN A 246 -20.13 52.99 43.99
C GLN A 246 -19.07 53.88 43.35
N GLU A 247 -18.70 53.62 42.09
CA GLU A 247 -17.77 54.44 41.32
C GLU A 247 -18.31 55.86 41.16
N MET A 248 -19.60 56.02 40.85
CA MET A 248 -20.25 57.34 40.77
C MET A 248 -20.23 58.10 42.11
N ARG A 249 -20.38 57.40 43.25
CA ARG A 249 -20.23 58.01 44.58
C ARG A 249 -18.78 58.41 44.85
N ILE A 250 -17.82 57.58 44.47
CA ILE A 250 -16.39 57.88 44.62
C ILE A 250 -16.02 59.07 43.74
N THR A 251 -16.38 59.08 42.46
CA THR A 251 -16.08 60.20 41.54
C THR A 251 -16.71 61.51 42.00
N ARG A 252 -17.94 61.48 42.52
CA ARG A 252 -18.58 62.66 43.08
C ARG A 252 -17.85 63.19 44.32
N THR A 253 -17.49 62.31 45.25
CA THR A 253 -16.77 62.72 46.47
C THR A 253 -15.35 63.18 46.17
N THR A 254 -14.62 62.50 45.28
CA THR A 254 -13.28 62.92 44.85
C THR A 254 -13.34 64.25 44.10
N SER A 255 -14.34 64.49 43.24
CA SER A 255 -14.53 65.79 42.59
C SER A 255 -14.84 66.91 43.59
N MET A 256 -15.66 66.66 44.61
CA MET A 256 -15.95 67.67 45.66
C MET A 256 -14.72 67.97 46.53
N LEU A 257 -13.87 66.97 46.77
CA LEU A 257 -12.66 67.10 47.59
C LEU A 257 -11.41 67.43 46.76
N ALA A 258 -11.52 67.55 45.44
CA ALA A 258 -10.41 67.88 44.55
C ALA A 258 -10.03 69.35 44.73
N VAL A 259 -9.21 69.62 45.75
CA VAL A 259 -8.56 70.92 45.93
C VAL A 259 -7.42 71.00 44.91
N GLN A 260 -7.63 71.77 43.84
CA GLN A 260 -6.54 72.15 42.96
C GLN A 260 -5.65 73.16 43.70
N VAL A 261 -4.51 72.68 44.20
CA VAL A 261 -3.47 73.54 44.76
C VAL A 261 -2.33 73.57 43.75
N GLU A 262 -2.01 74.76 43.23
CA GLU A 262 -0.73 75.00 42.58
C GLU A 262 0.37 74.83 43.64
N ARG A 263 1.08 73.71 43.57
CA ARG A 263 2.24 73.47 44.43
C ARG A 263 3.43 74.17 43.82
N ASP A 264 3.85 75.27 44.45
CA ASP A 264 5.11 75.93 44.11
C ASP A 264 6.29 74.97 44.41
N PRO A 265 7.02 74.51 43.38
CA PRO A 265 8.14 73.58 43.55
C PRO A 265 9.32 74.20 44.30
N HIS A 266 9.42 75.53 44.39
CA HIS A 266 10.50 76.22 45.10
C HIS A 266 10.22 76.44 46.59
N ARG A 267 8.98 76.22 47.05
CA ARG A 267 8.61 76.36 48.47
C ARG A 267 9.38 75.40 49.38
N ALA A 268 9.78 74.25 48.86
CA ALA A 268 10.54 73.25 49.62
C ALA A 268 12.03 73.61 49.78
N THR A 269 12.60 74.39 48.86
CA THR A 269 14.03 74.73 48.84
C THR A 269 14.32 76.19 49.23
N GLY A 270 13.30 77.04 49.30
CA GLY A 270 13.42 78.45 49.69
C GLY A 270 13.40 78.68 51.22
N PRO A 271 14.13 79.68 51.74
CA PRO A 271 14.00 80.11 53.14
C PRO A 271 12.57 80.57 53.45
N THR A 272 12.01 80.08 54.55
CA THR A 272 10.68 80.50 55.00
C THR A 272 10.65 82.00 55.33
N GLU A 273 9.49 82.64 55.20
CA GLU A 273 9.26 84.07 55.51
C GLU A 273 9.85 84.47 56.87
N ILE A 274 9.63 83.64 57.90
CA ILE A 274 10.16 83.84 59.25
C ILE A 274 11.70 83.82 59.27
N TRP A 275 12.31 82.95 58.45
CA TRP A 275 13.76 82.87 58.34
C TRP A 275 14.33 84.11 57.65
N LYS A 276 13.67 84.65 56.63
CA LYS A 276 14.04 85.92 55.99
C LYS A 276 14.02 87.08 57.00
N ILE A 277 12.96 87.16 57.82
CA ILE A 277 12.83 88.17 58.88
C ILE A 277 13.95 88.06 59.91
N ARG A 278 14.35 86.83 60.30
CA ARG A 278 15.47 86.62 61.24
C ARG A 278 16.82 87.01 60.66
N ILE A 279 17.05 86.76 59.38
CA ILE A 279 18.30 87.18 58.71
C ILE A 279 18.36 88.71 58.68
N GLN A 280 17.26 89.39 58.33
CA GLN A 280 17.19 90.86 58.39
C GLN A 280 17.42 91.39 59.81
N ALA A 281 16.79 90.80 60.83
CA ALA A 281 16.99 91.21 62.22
C ALA A 281 18.44 91.03 62.70
N LEU A 282 19.13 89.97 62.24
CA LEU A 282 20.55 89.75 62.54
C LEU A 282 21.46 90.74 61.79
N GLU A 283 21.10 91.14 60.57
CA GLU A 283 21.81 92.20 59.83
C GLU A 283 21.63 93.57 60.49
N ASP A 284 20.46 93.84 61.06
CA ASP A 284 20.15 95.08 61.76
C ASP A 284 20.83 95.15 63.14
N GLU A 285 20.94 94.03 63.86
CA GLU A 285 21.70 93.91 65.13
C GLU A 285 23.21 94.10 64.94
N LYS A 286 23.78 93.71 63.79
CA LYS A 286 25.21 93.95 63.47
C LYS A 286 25.55 95.44 63.30
N LYS A 287 24.56 96.32 63.11
CA LYS A 287 24.76 97.76 62.88
C LYS A 287 24.75 98.62 64.15
N LYS A 288 24.58 98.07 65.36
CA LYS A 288 24.63 98.85 66.63
C LYS A 288 25.47 98.15 67.72
N PRO A 289 26.35 98.87 68.44
CA PRO A 289 27.27 98.22 69.37
C PRO A 289 26.70 97.98 70.78
N SER A 290 26.81 96.71 71.20
CA SER A 290 27.22 96.22 72.54
C SER A 290 26.23 96.38 73.71
N SER A 291 25.74 95.36 74.43
CA SER A 291 26.15 93.96 74.65
C SER A 291 24.98 93.20 75.32
N LYS A 292 24.75 91.90 75.03
CA LYS A 292 23.85 90.96 75.76
C LYS A 292 24.21 89.51 75.36
N PRO A 293 24.00 88.44 76.19
CA PRO A 293 22.65 88.09 76.64
C PRO A 293 22.48 87.37 77.99
N ILE A 294 21.28 87.51 78.56
CA ILE A 294 20.65 86.52 79.44
C ILE A 294 19.23 86.35 78.91
N VAL A 295 18.89 85.13 78.50
CA VAL A 295 17.64 84.37 78.77
C VAL A 295 17.62 83.22 77.75
N ALA A 296 18.26 82.10 78.09
CA ALA A 296 18.11 80.83 77.40
C ALA A 296 17.86 79.74 78.45
N ALA A 297 16.66 79.71 79.04
CA ALA A 297 16.31 78.73 80.06
C ALA A 297 14.81 78.40 80.10
N VAL A 298 14.20 78.04 78.96
CA VAL A 298 12.85 77.44 78.95
C VAL A 298 12.71 76.30 77.90
N ALA A 299 13.81 75.74 77.40
CA ALA A 299 13.75 74.72 76.34
C ALA A 299 13.98 73.27 76.80
N SER A 300 14.28 73.03 78.08
CA SER A 300 14.86 71.73 78.50
C SER A 300 13.91 70.76 79.21
N ASN A 301 12.59 71.00 79.25
CA ASN A 301 11.69 70.13 80.02
C ASN A 301 10.35 69.79 79.35
N ARG A 302 10.38 69.45 78.05
CA ARG A 302 9.27 68.70 77.42
C ARG A 302 9.71 67.28 77.10
N ARG A 303 9.15 66.33 77.85
CA ARG A 303 9.20 64.89 77.57
C ARG A 303 8.73 64.66 76.12
N GLN A 304 9.59 64.06 75.30
CA GLN A 304 9.24 63.62 73.95
C GLN A 304 8.04 62.66 74.04
N ARG A 305 6.92 63.03 73.42
CA ARG A 305 5.75 62.14 73.33
C ARG A 305 6.13 60.94 72.46
N ALA A 306 5.94 59.73 72.99
CA ALA A 306 6.24 58.49 72.30
C ALA A 306 5.49 58.40 70.96
N ILE A 307 6.21 58.08 69.90
CA ILE A 307 5.65 57.86 68.57
C ILE A 307 4.82 56.56 68.59
N PRO A 308 3.53 56.60 68.22
CA PRO A 308 2.67 55.42 68.16
C PRO A 308 3.22 54.36 67.18
N GLU A 309 3.12 53.09 67.55
CA GLU A 309 3.69 51.92 66.84
C GLU A 309 3.36 51.87 65.34
N TRP A 310 2.17 52.29 64.92
CA TRP A 310 1.77 52.29 63.51
C TRP A 310 2.56 53.28 62.64
N ARG A 311 3.23 54.29 63.24
CA ARG A 311 4.15 55.21 62.55
C ARG A 311 5.59 54.69 62.48
N ARG A 312 5.95 53.61 63.18
CA ARG A 312 7.29 53.00 63.13
C ARG A 312 7.51 52.10 61.91
N ARG A 313 6.43 51.70 61.22
CA ARG A 313 6.48 50.79 60.06
C ARG A 313 6.60 51.49 58.70
N VAL A 314 6.77 52.80 58.66
CA VAL A 314 6.86 53.57 57.39
C VAL A 314 8.30 54.01 57.06
N SER A 315 9.29 53.64 57.87
CA SER A 315 10.69 54.04 57.66
C SER A 315 11.63 52.83 57.68
N LEU A 316 11.33 51.83 56.84
CA LEU A 316 12.27 50.84 56.33
C LEU A 316 11.87 50.50 54.88
N VAL A 317 12.24 51.41 53.97
CA VAL A 317 12.58 51.08 52.57
C VAL A 317 13.90 51.76 52.30
#